data_AF-A0A8F5BMB6-F1
#
_entry.id   AF-A0A8F5BMB6-F1
#
_cell.length_a   1.000
_cell.length_b   1.000
_cell.length_c   1.000
_cell.angle_alpha   90.00
_cell.angle_beta   90.00
_cell.angle_gamma   90.00
#
_symmetry.space_group_name_H-M   'P 1'
#
loop_
_entity.id
_entity.type
_entity.pdbx_description
1 polymer ?
#
loop_
_entity_poly.entity_id
_entity_poly.type
_entity_poly.pdbx_seq_one_letter_code
_entity_poly.pdbx_strand_id
1 'polypeptide(L)'
;MPKVDVSKLDDDKKLKIIEKAIEKHGLSYVSRHTGVSRSTLNRYINGKIQKIPNEIVEKTSELLTVDELSDIIYGVKTTDIDPTTVISAIIKAKKDEGFRNFFLTLLWQELGDYIKEPSNSYIVTKEDIEFF
;
A
#
# COMPACT_ATOMS: atom_id res chain seq x y z
N MET A 1 12.20 -5.70 -0.50
CA MET A 1 11.00 -4.82 -0.58
C MET A 1 9.90 -5.61 -1.25
N PRO A 2 8.64 -5.53 -0.80
CA PRO A 2 7.56 -6.30 -1.40
C PRO A 2 7.38 -5.81 -2.85
N LYS A 3 7.77 -6.65 -3.80
CA LYS A 3 7.56 -6.41 -5.22
C LYS A 3 6.06 -6.49 -5.49
N VAL A 4 5.46 -5.39 -5.90
CA VAL A 4 4.08 -5.41 -6.43
C VAL A 4 4.05 -6.42 -7.57
N ASP A 5 3.10 -7.35 -7.54
CA ASP A 5 2.91 -8.31 -8.62
C ASP A 5 2.18 -7.63 -9.79
N VAL A 6 2.98 -7.01 -10.66
CA VAL A 6 2.52 -6.23 -11.82
C VAL A 6 1.71 -7.05 -12.82
N SER A 7 1.90 -8.38 -12.83
CA SER A 7 1.19 -9.29 -13.74
C SER A 7 -0.32 -9.33 -13.48
N LYS A 8 -0.74 -9.00 -12.25
CA LYS A 8 -2.13 -8.98 -11.82
C LYS A 8 -2.79 -7.61 -11.91
N LEU A 9 -2.07 -6.58 -12.37
CA LEU A 9 -2.61 -5.24 -12.54
C LEU A 9 -3.34 -5.10 -13.87
N ASP A 10 -4.48 -4.41 -13.84
CA ASP A 10 -5.16 -3.94 -15.04
C ASP A 10 -4.37 -2.81 -15.72
N ASP A 11 -4.56 -2.62 -17.01
CA ASP A 11 -3.79 -1.66 -17.81
C ASP A 11 -4.01 -0.22 -17.36
N ASP A 12 -5.20 0.12 -16.82
CA ASP A 12 -5.47 1.43 -16.18
C ASP A 12 -4.59 1.67 -14.94
N LYS A 13 -4.41 0.66 -14.09
CA LYS A 13 -3.56 0.76 -12.90
C LYS A 13 -2.09 0.88 -13.27
N LYS A 14 -1.65 0.14 -14.29
CA LYS A 14 -0.30 0.25 -14.85
C LYS A 14 -0.01 1.66 -15.38
N LEU A 15 -0.99 2.27 -16.04
CA LEU A 15 -0.89 3.63 -16.55
C LEU A 15 -0.74 4.64 -15.40
N LYS A 16 -1.60 4.54 -14.37
CA LYS A 16 -1.56 5.42 -13.18
C LYS A 16 -0.23 5.35 -12.42
N ILE A 17 0.39 4.17 -12.33
CA ILE A 17 1.73 4.02 -11.75
C ILE A 17 2.75 4.87 -12.53
N ILE A 18 2.70 4.84 -13.85
CA ILE A 18 3.61 5.60 -14.71
C ILE A 18 3.34 7.10 -14.61
N GLU A 19 2.07 7.52 -14.62
CA GLU A 19 1.69 8.92 -14.44
C GLU A 19 2.20 9.48 -13.11
N LYS A 20 1.94 8.78 -12.00
CA LYS A 20 2.36 9.22 -10.67
C LYS A 20 3.88 9.35 -10.53
N ALA A 21 4.63 8.40 -11.09
CA ALA A 21 6.09 8.47 -11.07
C ALA A 21 6.62 9.64 -11.90
N ILE A 22 5.97 9.97 -13.03
CA ILE A 22 6.34 11.10 -13.88
C ILE A 22 5.99 12.43 -13.22
N GLU A 23 4.85 12.52 -12.54
CA GLU A 23 4.48 13.71 -11.74
C GLU A 23 5.52 14.00 -10.65
N LYS A 24 5.99 12.95 -9.96
CA LYS A 24 6.91 13.08 -8.82
C LYS A 24 8.35 13.38 -9.22
N HIS A 25 8.89 12.63 -10.19
CA HIS A 25 10.32 12.68 -10.52
C HIS A 25 10.61 13.36 -11.86
N GLY A 26 9.57 13.62 -12.65
CA GLY A 26 9.68 14.20 -13.98
C GLY A 26 10.00 13.17 -15.07
N LEU A 27 9.47 13.44 -16.26
CA LEU A 27 9.57 12.57 -17.44
C LEU A 27 11.01 12.17 -17.80
N SER A 28 11.95 13.11 -17.67
CA SER A 28 13.37 12.88 -18.00
C SER A 28 14.04 11.90 -17.04
N TYR A 29 13.66 11.92 -15.76
CA TYR A 29 14.23 11.01 -14.77
C TYR A 29 13.67 9.60 -14.94
N VAL A 30 12.34 9.47 -15.05
CA VAL A 30 11.66 8.19 -15.27
C VAL A 30 12.15 7.53 -16.57
N SER A 31 12.37 8.31 -17.63
CA SER A 31 12.94 7.82 -18.89
C SER A 31 14.32 7.18 -18.71
N ARG A 32 15.22 7.80 -17.93
CA ARG A 32 16.54 7.23 -17.64
C ARG A 32 16.45 5.99 -16.77
N HIS A 33 15.57 6.00 -15.77
CA HIS A 33 15.43 4.91 -14.81
C HIS A 33 14.83 3.65 -15.45
N THR A 34 13.81 3.82 -16.29
CA THR A 34 13.13 2.71 -16.99
C THR A 34 13.87 2.22 -18.23
N GLY A 35 14.81 3.02 -18.77
CA GLY A 35 15.49 2.74 -20.04
C GLY A 35 14.62 3.02 -21.28
N VAL A 36 13.50 3.72 -21.10
CA VAL A 36 12.51 3.98 -22.15
C VAL A 36 12.60 5.42 -22.61
N SER A 37 12.45 5.69 -23.91
CA SER A 37 12.48 7.06 -24.42
C SER A 37 11.31 7.91 -23.90
N ARG A 38 11.53 9.22 -23.75
CA ARG A 38 10.48 10.18 -23.34
C ARG A 38 9.26 10.15 -24.26
N SER A 39 9.46 9.91 -25.56
CA SER A 39 8.34 9.83 -26.51
C SER A 39 7.49 8.58 -26.29
N THR A 40 8.11 7.46 -25.92
CA THR A 40 7.41 6.22 -25.59
C THR A 40 6.63 6.37 -24.29
N LEU A 41 7.21 6.97 -23.25
CA LEU A 41 6.48 7.29 -22.01
C LEU A 41 5.27 8.21 -22.27
N ASN A 42 5.46 9.27 -23.07
CA ASN A 42 4.35 10.13 -23.47
C ASN A 42 3.27 9.39 -24.27
N ARG A 43 3.65 8.40 -25.09
CA ARG A 43 2.66 7.58 -25.82
C ARG A 43 1.86 6.66 -24.91
N TYR A 44 2.45 6.19 -23.80
CA TYR A 44 1.70 5.46 -22.78
C TYR A 44 0.67 6.37 -22.10
N ILE A 45 1.10 7.51 -21.55
CA ILE A 45 0.21 8.47 -20.86
C ILE A 45 -0.95 8.94 -21.76
N ASN A 46 -0.66 9.21 -23.03
CA ASN A 46 -1.68 9.68 -23.98
C ASN A 46 -2.56 8.55 -24.56
N GLY A 47 -2.47 7.32 -24.04
CA GLY A 47 -3.28 6.18 -24.49
C GLY A 47 -3.00 5.73 -25.93
N LYS A 48 -1.91 6.19 -26.54
CA LYS A 48 -1.55 5.86 -27.94
C LYS A 48 -0.94 4.46 -28.06
N ILE A 49 -0.49 3.88 -26.96
CA ILE A 49 -0.04 2.48 -26.88
C ILE A 49 -0.81 1.82 -25.75
N GLN A 50 -1.66 0.85 -26.08
CA GLN A 50 -2.51 0.15 -25.10
C GLN A 50 -1.72 -0.81 -24.20
N LYS A 51 -0.70 -1.48 -24.72
CA LYS A 51 -0.01 -2.55 -23.98
C LYS A 51 1.31 -2.05 -23.40
N ILE A 52 1.35 -1.89 -22.08
CA ILE A 52 2.54 -1.47 -21.34
C ILE A 52 3.28 -2.73 -20.85
N PRO A 53 4.56 -2.92 -21.25
CA PRO A 53 5.38 -4.02 -20.73
C PRO A 53 5.48 -4.01 -19.20
N ASN A 54 5.30 -5.18 -18.58
CA ASN A 54 5.36 -5.31 -17.12
C ASN A 54 6.69 -4.82 -16.53
N GLU A 55 7.82 -5.09 -17.21
CA GLU A 55 9.15 -4.65 -16.78
C GLU A 55 9.23 -3.11 -16.60
N ILE A 56 8.54 -2.35 -17.47
CA ILE A 56 8.52 -0.89 -17.37
C ILE A 56 7.74 -0.48 -16.12
N VAL A 57 6.58 -1.09 -15.89
CA VAL A 57 5.75 -0.79 -14.72
C VAL A 57 6.46 -1.20 -13.42
N GLU A 58 7.17 -2.34 -13.40
CA GLU A 58 8.00 -2.77 -12.27
C GLU A 58 9.05 -1.71 -11.93
N LYS A 59 9.89 -1.31 -12.89
CA LYS A 59 10.90 -0.25 -12.68
C LYS A 59 10.28 1.07 -12.28
N THR A 60 9.10 1.40 -12.79
CA THR A 60 8.42 2.65 -12.45
C THR A 60 7.81 2.59 -11.05
N SER A 61 7.35 1.41 -10.62
CA SER A 61 6.83 1.18 -9.27
C SER A 61 7.90 1.33 -8.20
N GLU A 62 9.16 1.01 -8.50
CA GLU A 62 10.30 1.20 -7.59
C GLU A 62 10.56 2.68 -7.22
N LEU A 63 10.02 3.62 -8.02
CA LEU A 63 10.12 5.06 -7.77
C LEU A 63 9.03 5.60 -6.83
N LEU A 64 8.05 4.77 -6.46
CA LEU A 64 6.90 5.13 -5.64
C LEU A 64 6.99 4.48 -4.25
N THR A 65 6.41 5.14 -3.25
CA THR A 65 6.30 4.56 -1.91
C THR A 65 5.22 3.47 -1.89
N VAL A 66 5.25 2.63 -0.85
CA VAL A 66 4.23 1.59 -0.64
C VAL A 66 2.83 2.20 -0.56
N ASP A 67 2.69 3.36 0.08
CA ASP A 67 1.40 4.06 0.22
C ASP A 67 0.89 4.58 -1.14
N GLU A 68 1.77 5.16 -1.95
CA GLU A 68 1.41 5.66 -3.30
C GLU A 68 0.98 4.50 -4.21
N LEU A 69 1.71 3.38 -4.15
CA LEU A 69 1.32 2.18 -4.88
C LEU A 69 0.01 1.59 -4.36
N SER A 70 -0.19 1.59 -3.04
CA SER A 70 -1.42 1.10 -2.42
C SER A 70 -2.63 1.93 -2.84
N ASP A 71 -2.51 3.26 -2.86
CA ASP A 71 -3.54 4.17 -3.34
C ASP A 71 -3.86 3.92 -4.82
N ILE A 72 -2.86 3.71 -5.68
CA ILE A 72 -3.11 3.43 -7.11
C ILE A 72 -3.73 2.04 -7.32
N ILE A 73 -3.26 1.03 -6.59
CA ILE A 73 -3.64 -0.38 -6.81
C ILE A 73 -5.00 -0.67 -6.21
N TYR A 74 -5.25 -0.18 -5.01
CA TYR A 74 -6.47 -0.49 -4.28
C TYR A 74 -7.51 0.64 -4.42
N GLY A 75 -7.08 1.84 -4.83
CA GLY A 75 -7.78 3.06 -4.44
C GLY A 75 -7.68 3.17 -2.92
N VAL A 76 -7.47 4.34 -2.34
CA VAL A 76 -7.93 4.52 -0.96
C VAL A 76 -9.46 4.36 -0.96
N LYS A 77 -9.95 3.12 -0.88
CA LYS A 77 -11.27 2.76 -0.37
C LYS A 77 -11.09 2.47 1.12
N THR A 78 -10.68 3.49 1.87
CA THR A 78 -10.95 3.53 3.31
C THR A 78 -12.44 3.67 3.61
N THR A 79 -13.27 3.85 2.58
CA THR A 79 -14.69 4.19 2.71
C THR A 79 -15.66 3.02 2.76
N ASP A 80 -15.29 1.77 2.45
CA ASP A 80 -16.24 0.64 2.49
C ASP A 80 -15.55 -0.68 2.90
N ILE A 81 -14.79 -0.71 3.99
CA ILE A 81 -14.44 -2.00 4.58
C ILE A 81 -15.69 -2.54 5.28
N ASP A 82 -16.40 -3.43 4.60
CA ASP A 82 -17.56 -4.12 5.16
C ASP A 82 -17.16 -4.90 6.44
N PRO A 83 -17.95 -4.81 7.54
CA PRO A 83 -17.66 -5.53 8.78
C PRO A 83 -17.42 -7.04 8.60
N THR A 84 -18.08 -7.67 7.62
CA THR A 84 -17.89 -9.10 7.31
C THR A 84 -16.49 -9.37 6.76
N THR A 85 -15.90 -8.42 6.04
CA THR A 85 -14.53 -8.52 5.52
C THR A 85 -13.53 -8.46 6.66
N VAL A 86 -13.74 -7.57 7.64
CA VAL A 86 -12.92 -7.49 8.85
C VAL A 86 -13.01 -8.79 9.65
N ILE A 87 -14.23 -9.29 9.88
CA ILE A 87 -14.47 -10.56 10.57
C ILE A 87 -13.78 -11.73 9.84
N SER A 88 -13.85 -11.76 8.51
CA SER A 88 -13.19 -12.79 7.70
C SER A 88 -11.68 -12.78 7.84
N ALA A 89 -11.06 -11.59 7.87
CA ALA A 89 -9.62 -11.44 8.11
C ALA A 89 -9.24 -11.97 9.51
N ILE A 90 -10.03 -11.66 10.54
CA ILE A 90 -9.82 -12.16 11.91
C ILE A 90 -9.94 -13.69 11.96
N ILE A 91 -10.98 -14.27 11.33
CA ILE A 91 -11.17 -15.72 11.28
C ILE A 91 -10.00 -16.39 10.57
N LYS A 92 -9.50 -15.80 9.48
CA LYS A 92 -8.33 -16.30 8.76
C LYS A 92 -7.09 -16.27 9.63
N ALA A 93 -6.81 -15.16 10.31
CA ALA A 93 -5.71 -15.05 11.28
C ALA A 93 -5.83 -16.09 12.40
N LYS A 94 -7.04 -16.44 12.84
CA LYS A 94 -7.24 -17.53 13.81
C LYS A 94 -6.84 -18.90 13.24
N LYS A 95 -7.12 -19.17 11.98
CA LYS A 95 -6.93 -20.50 11.35
C LYS A 95 -5.55 -20.73 10.74
N ASP A 96 -4.88 -19.68 10.29
CA ASP A 96 -3.61 -19.73 9.55
C ASP A 96 -2.53 -18.95 10.29
N GLU A 97 -1.51 -19.65 10.80
CA GLU A 97 -0.42 -19.06 11.57
C GLU A 97 0.47 -18.12 10.74
N GLY A 98 0.68 -18.43 9.46
CA GLY A 98 1.47 -17.58 8.56
C GLY A 98 0.76 -16.24 8.31
N PHE A 99 -0.53 -16.31 8.01
CA PHE A 99 -1.35 -15.10 7.87
C PHE A 99 -1.48 -14.35 9.20
N ARG A 100 -1.58 -15.05 10.34
CA ARG A 100 -1.64 -14.44 11.67
C ARG A 100 -0.41 -13.58 11.97
N ASN A 101 0.78 -14.14 11.79
CA ASN A 101 2.03 -13.45 12.11
C ASN A 101 2.22 -12.22 11.23
N PHE A 102 1.89 -12.34 9.95
CA PHE A 102 1.85 -11.20 9.03
C PHE A 102 0.85 -10.13 9.50
N PHE A 103 -0.40 -10.52 9.79
CA PHE A 103 -1.47 -9.61 10.18
C PHE A 103 -1.16 -8.87 11.49
N LEU A 104 -0.64 -9.57 12.51
CA LEU A 104 -0.26 -8.97 13.79
C LEU A 104 0.93 -8.02 13.64
N THR A 105 1.92 -8.37 12.81
CA THR A 105 3.07 -7.49 12.54
C THR A 105 2.60 -6.19 11.89
N LEU A 106 1.69 -6.30 10.92
CA LEU A 106 1.13 -5.13 10.25
C LEU A 106 0.29 -4.27 11.20
N LEU A 107 -0.56 -4.88 12.03
CA LEU A 107 -1.30 -4.15 13.06
C LEU A 107 -0.38 -3.42 14.04
N TRP A 108 0.71 -4.05 14.47
CA TRP A 108 1.67 -3.42 15.37
C TRP A 108 2.43 -2.27 14.71
N GLN A 109 2.78 -2.40 13.43
CA GLN A 109 3.50 -1.36 12.69
C GLN A 109 2.63 -0.12 12.47
N GLU A 110 1.36 -0.31 12.12
CA GLU A 110 0.48 0.78 11.72
C GLU A 110 -0.35 1.36 12.88
N LEU A 111 -0.72 0.52 13.85
CA LEU A 111 -1.59 0.90 14.97
C LEU A 111 -0.90 0.75 16.34
N GLY A 112 0.40 0.43 16.37
CA GLY A 112 1.12 0.14 17.60
C GLY A 112 1.03 1.25 18.64
N ASP A 113 1.05 2.51 18.23
CA ASP A 113 0.98 3.65 19.15
C ASP A 113 -0.44 3.80 19.75
N TYR A 114 -1.49 3.55 18.95
CA TYR A 114 -2.88 3.51 19.42
C TYR A 114 -3.19 2.29 20.30
N ILE A 115 -2.45 1.19 20.14
CA ILE A 115 -2.59 0.00 21.00
C ILE A 115 -1.89 0.24 22.36
N LYS A 116 -0.83 1.06 22.39
CA LYS A 116 -0.07 1.39 23.62
C LYS A 116 -0.74 2.47 24.48
N GLU A 117 -1.44 3.43 23.89
CA GLU A 117 -2.11 4.50 24.66
C GLU A 117 -3.13 4.01 25.70
N PRO A 118 -4.03 3.05 25.39
CA PRO A 118 -5.00 2.53 26.36
C PRO A 118 -4.38 1.66 27.45
N SER A 119 -3.14 1.19 27.27
CA SER A 119 -2.44 0.35 28.26
C SER A 119 -1.71 1.15 29.34
N ASN A 120 -1.61 2.47 29.20
CA ASN A 120 -1.01 3.36 30.20
C ASN A 120 -2.04 4.08 31.10
N SER A 121 -3.35 3.93 30.86
CA SER A 121 -4.37 4.43 31.79
C SER A 121 -4.65 3.38 32.86
N TYR A 122 -3.95 3.48 34.00
CA TYR A 122 -4.39 2.79 35.21
C TYR A 122 -5.70 3.42 35.65
N ILE A 123 -6.78 2.63 35.68
CA ILE A 123 -8.04 3.06 36.28
C ILE A 123 -7.81 3.04 37.78
N VAL A 124 -7.58 4.21 38.38
CA VAL A 124 -7.47 4.36 39.83
C VAL A 124 -8.77 3.91 40.46
N THR A 125 -8.72 2.85 41.24
CA THR A 125 -9.86 2.34 42.02
C THR A 125 -9.92 3.06 43.37
N LYS A 126 -11.06 2.98 44.08
CA LYS A 126 -11.17 3.55 45.42
C LYS A 126 -10.16 2.97 46.42
N GLU A 127 -9.77 1.71 46.22
CA GLU A 127 -8.79 1.02 47.06
C GLU A 127 -7.39 1.64 46.90
N ASP A 128 -7.03 2.09 45.69
CA ASP A 128 -5.74 2.75 45.43
C ASP A 128 -5.64 4.14 46.12
N ILE A 129 -6.77 4.79 46.40
CA ILE A 129 -6.83 6.09 47.09
C ILE A 129 -6.64 5.93 48.60
N GLU A 130 -7.01 4.79 49.18
CA GLU A 130 -6.88 4.55 50.63
C GLU A 130 -5.46 4.13 51.06
N PHE A 131 -4.62 3.69 50.11
CA PHE A 131 -3.26 3.21 50.39
C PHE A 131 -2.13 4.25 50.13
N PHE A 132 -2.47 5.49 49.72
CA PHE A 132 -1.54 6.62 49.53
C PHE A 132 -1.93 7.83 50.41
#